data_AF-A0A7S4CFK1-F1
#
_entry.id   AF-A0A7S4CFK1-F1
#
_cell.length_a   1.000
_cell.length_b   1.000
_cell.length_c   1.000
_cell.angle_alpha   90.00
_cell.angle_beta   90.00
_cell.angle_gamma   90.00
#
_symmetry.space_group_name_H-M   'P 1'
#
loop_
_entity.id
_entity.type
_entity.pdbx_description
1 polymer ?
#
loop_
_entity_poly.entity_id
_entity_poly.type
_entity_poly.pdbx_seq_one_letter_code
_entity_poly.pdbx_strand_id
1 'polypeptide(L)'
;AIMDERKLIATVMDQAKQLTSSDRCSLFLVKKRESELEAHFGGDVVVRMPLTMGIAGAVAASGNTVKIDDAYADERFNKQIDLQTGYRTNSILCMPVSYEGTVVAVAQLVNKTIFDKAGAAGPGMYSEEDIEMFKPFAQFAGISLRNCRTWMQLLAQKRKDALYRKVLENVTGTSINDGDKVVQVICQGVLEYLGSEWCSLYAVDPEKNELLVQCTVLQQHESEIPEELARKGSLVPKQGPKELPPGLWAVARDVVNRGATVNILDASKDERFSGGTGSPMGEIRSVLSVVIN
;
A
#
# COMPACT_ATOMS: atom_id res chain seq x y z
N ALA A 1 -9.37 19.20 6.50
CA ALA A 1 -9.33 18.79 5.08
C ALA A 1 -8.27 17.71 4.92
N ILE A 2 -8.63 16.53 4.42
CA ILE A 2 -7.66 15.50 4.05
C ILE A 2 -6.88 16.08 2.86
N MET A 3 -5.59 16.32 3.04
CA MET A 3 -4.73 16.77 1.96
C MET A 3 -4.53 15.59 1.02
N ASP A 4 -5.33 15.55 -0.03
CA ASP A 4 -5.21 14.55 -1.08
C ASP A 4 -3.86 14.77 -1.78
N GLU A 5 -2.94 13.82 -1.58
CA GLU A 5 -1.59 13.81 -2.15
C GLU A 5 -1.64 14.13 -3.65
N ARG A 6 -2.65 13.59 -4.36
CA ARG A 6 -2.82 13.80 -5.79
C ARG A 6 -3.17 15.24 -6.14
N LYS A 7 -4.03 15.89 -5.35
CA LYS A 7 -4.43 17.29 -5.57
C LYS A 7 -3.27 18.24 -5.34
N LEU A 8 -2.50 18.01 -4.27
CA LEU A 8 -1.34 18.84 -3.96
C LEU A 8 -0.27 18.74 -5.06
N ILE A 9 0.02 17.51 -5.49
CA ILE A 9 0.95 17.26 -6.60
C ILE A 9 0.45 17.92 -7.88
N ALA A 10 -0.82 17.74 -8.24
CA ALA A 10 -1.39 18.33 -9.44
C ALA A 10 -1.25 19.86 -9.44
N THR A 11 -1.54 20.53 -8.33
CA THR A 11 -1.37 21.98 -8.21
C THR A 11 0.08 22.40 -8.37
N VAL A 12 1.03 21.74 -7.69
CA VAL A 12 2.46 22.09 -7.78
C VAL A 12 2.98 21.88 -9.21
N MET A 13 2.58 20.79 -9.86
CA MET A 13 3.01 20.47 -11.23
C MET A 13 2.41 21.43 -12.25
N ASP A 14 1.16 21.86 -12.08
CA ASP A 14 0.51 22.83 -12.97
C ASP A 14 1.16 24.22 -12.85
N GLN A 15 1.49 24.67 -11.63
CA GLN A 15 2.20 25.92 -11.42
C GLN A 15 3.60 25.89 -12.06
N ALA A 16 4.33 24.78 -11.92
CA ALA A 16 5.64 24.61 -12.56
C ALA A 16 5.56 24.59 -14.09
N LYS A 17 4.51 23.95 -14.65
CA LYS A 17 4.23 23.95 -16.09
C LYS A 17 4.07 25.39 -16.60
N GLN A 18 3.22 26.18 -15.94
CA GLN A 18 2.93 27.56 -16.33
C GLN A 18 4.18 28.45 -16.24
N LEU A 19 4.94 28.35 -15.15
CA LEU A 19 6.13 29.18 -14.94
C LEU A 19 7.22 28.93 -15.97
N THR A 20 7.40 27.67 -16.40
CA THR A 20 8.43 27.28 -17.38
C THR A 20 7.95 27.35 -18.83
N SER A 21 6.67 27.71 -19.05
CA SER A 21 6.01 27.67 -20.36
C SER A 21 6.11 26.29 -21.04
N SER A 22 5.92 25.22 -20.27
CA SER A 22 5.96 23.85 -20.77
C SER A 22 4.58 23.37 -21.20
N ASP A 23 4.52 22.45 -22.17
CA ASP A 23 3.25 21.82 -22.57
C ASP A 23 2.72 20.87 -21.49
N ARG A 24 3.61 20.04 -20.93
CA ARG A 24 3.25 19.04 -19.91
C ARG A 24 4.24 19.05 -18.74
N CYS A 25 3.70 18.74 -17.57
CA CYS A 25 4.48 18.42 -16.37
C CYS A 25 3.97 17.09 -15.82
N SER A 26 4.89 16.21 -15.44
CA SER A 26 4.58 14.87 -14.93
C SER A 26 5.44 14.58 -13.72
N LEU A 27 4.87 13.88 -12.74
CA LEU A 27 5.60 13.42 -11.56
C LEU A 27 5.60 11.90 -11.53
N PHE A 28 6.78 11.29 -11.44
CA PHE A 28 6.96 9.85 -11.33
C PHE A 28 7.35 9.50 -9.91
N LEU A 29 6.49 8.81 -9.17
CA LEU A 29 6.79 8.35 -7.82
C LEU A 29 7.68 7.11 -7.87
N VAL A 30 8.75 7.12 -7.08
CA VAL A 30 9.69 5.98 -7.00
C VAL A 30 9.15 4.94 -6.02
N LYS A 31 8.84 3.73 -6.52
CA LYS A 31 8.43 2.57 -5.73
C LYS A 31 9.60 1.60 -5.61
N LYS A 32 10.57 1.92 -4.73
CA LYS A 32 11.81 1.13 -4.57
C LYS A 32 11.58 -0.36 -4.30
N ARG A 33 10.53 -0.73 -3.55
CA ARG A 33 10.22 -2.14 -3.24
C ARG A 33 9.77 -2.93 -4.47
N GLU A 34 9.05 -2.27 -5.37
CA GLU A 34 8.50 -2.88 -6.59
C GLU A 34 9.48 -2.71 -7.77
N SER A 35 10.55 -1.90 -7.61
CA SER A 35 11.45 -1.50 -8.70
C SER A 35 10.73 -0.81 -9.87
N GLU A 36 9.70 -0.02 -9.54
CA GLU A 36 8.83 0.67 -10.50
C GLU A 36 8.78 2.18 -10.29
N LEU A 37 8.44 2.89 -11.37
CA LEU A 37 8.04 4.29 -11.40
C LEU A 37 6.54 4.37 -11.68
N GLU A 38 5.82 5.07 -10.81
CA GLU A 38 4.39 5.34 -10.96
C GLU A 38 4.19 6.78 -11.43
N ALA A 39 3.81 6.97 -12.69
CA ALA A 39 3.58 8.30 -13.28
C ALA A 39 2.21 8.84 -12.87
N HIS A 40 2.16 10.10 -12.45
CA HIS A 40 0.90 10.83 -12.23
C HIS A 40 0.81 12.00 -13.21
N PHE A 41 -0.22 11.96 -14.06
CA PHE A 41 -0.57 13.04 -14.98
C PHE A 41 -1.82 13.77 -14.50
N GLY A 42 -1.68 15.01 -14.02
CA GLY A 42 -2.81 15.93 -13.81
C GLY A 42 -4.03 15.39 -13.02
N GLY A 43 -3.86 14.35 -12.19
CA GLY A 43 -4.92 13.76 -11.37
C GLY A 43 -5.23 12.28 -11.65
N ASP A 44 -5.33 11.84 -12.92
CA ASP A 44 -6.12 10.63 -13.23
C ASP A 44 -5.49 9.58 -14.17
N VAL A 45 -4.20 9.65 -14.48
CA VAL A 45 -3.53 8.56 -15.23
C VAL A 45 -2.31 8.05 -14.49
N VAL A 46 -2.29 6.73 -14.25
CA VAL A 46 -1.19 5.97 -13.65
C VAL A 46 -0.53 5.13 -14.74
N VAL A 47 0.63 5.58 -15.24
CA VAL A 47 1.49 4.74 -16.09
C VAL A 47 2.57 4.16 -15.19
N ARG A 48 2.70 2.84 -15.18
CA ARG A 48 3.79 2.14 -14.47
C ARG A 48 4.89 1.77 -15.46
N MET A 49 6.13 2.02 -15.08
CA MET A 49 7.29 1.59 -15.87
C MET A 49 8.43 1.13 -14.96
N PRO A 50 9.33 0.25 -15.45
CA PRO A 50 10.50 -0.15 -14.68
C PRO A 50 11.37 1.04 -14.27
N LEU A 51 11.90 1.02 -13.04
CA LEU A 51 12.77 2.08 -12.50
C LEU A 51 14.05 2.28 -13.33
N THR A 52 14.48 1.27 -14.07
CA THR A 52 15.70 1.28 -14.90
C THR A 52 15.46 1.84 -16.31
N MET A 53 14.21 2.13 -16.68
CA MET A 53 13.85 2.50 -18.05
C MET A 53 13.59 4.00 -18.16
N GLY A 54 13.97 4.55 -19.32
CA GLY A 54 13.62 5.91 -19.69
C GLY A 54 14.49 6.99 -19.02
N ILE A 55 14.22 8.23 -19.40
CA ILE A 55 14.88 9.41 -18.85
C ILE A 55 14.58 9.55 -17.34
N ALA A 56 13.32 9.31 -16.95
CA ALA A 56 12.92 9.37 -15.55
C ALA A 56 13.66 8.33 -14.69
N GLY A 57 13.86 7.10 -15.21
CA GLY A 57 14.66 6.08 -14.54
C GLY A 57 16.13 6.47 -14.37
N ALA A 58 16.74 7.04 -15.42
CA ALA A 58 18.11 7.53 -15.36
C ALA A 58 18.30 8.66 -14.32
N VAL A 59 17.33 9.58 -14.21
CA VAL A 59 17.34 10.63 -13.19
C VAL A 59 17.10 10.05 -11.79
N ALA A 60 16.18 9.08 -11.65
CA ALA A 60 15.92 8.41 -10.38
C ALA A 60 17.16 7.68 -9.84
N ALA A 61 17.93 7.06 -10.72
CA ALA A 61 19.14 6.32 -10.37
C ALA A 61 20.33 7.24 -10.08
N SER A 62 20.55 8.27 -10.92
CA SER A 62 21.70 9.16 -10.79
C SER A 62 21.51 10.26 -9.75
N GLY A 63 20.28 10.67 -9.47
CA GLY A 63 19.99 11.85 -8.66
C GLY A 63 20.42 13.17 -9.32
N ASN A 64 20.68 13.16 -10.64
CA ASN A 64 21.12 14.33 -11.39
C ASN A 64 20.03 14.83 -12.32
N THR A 65 19.88 16.15 -12.43
CA THR A 65 19.01 16.79 -13.42
C THR A 65 19.49 16.47 -14.83
N VAL A 66 18.55 16.12 -15.71
CA VAL A 66 18.80 15.87 -17.13
C VAL A 66 18.00 16.87 -17.95
N LYS A 67 18.69 17.56 -18.86
CA LYS A 67 18.12 18.46 -19.86
C LYS A 67 18.39 17.89 -21.25
N ILE A 68 17.35 17.78 -22.07
CA ILE A 68 17.42 17.22 -23.42
C ILE A 68 16.75 18.19 -24.38
N ASP A 69 17.50 18.60 -25.40
CA ASP A 69 17.01 19.54 -26.42
C ASP A 69 16.24 18.84 -27.55
N ASP A 70 16.60 17.58 -27.85
CA ASP A 70 15.87 16.70 -28.78
C ASP A 70 15.73 15.29 -28.19
N ALA A 71 14.51 14.95 -27.76
CA ALA A 71 14.16 13.67 -27.18
C ALA A 71 14.38 12.52 -28.16
N TYR A 72 14.21 12.72 -29.47
CA TYR A 72 14.40 11.65 -30.45
C TYR A 72 15.87 11.32 -30.71
N ALA A 73 16.78 12.22 -30.33
CA ALA A 73 18.21 12.00 -30.37
C ALA A 73 18.73 11.27 -29.11
N ASP A 74 17.98 11.25 -28.01
CA ASP A 74 18.38 10.56 -26.77
C ASP A 74 18.01 9.07 -26.81
N GLU A 75 18.99 8.19 -26.65
CA GLU A 75 18.80 6.73 -26.69
C GLU A 75 17.88 6.21 -25.58
N ARG A 76 17.75 6.94 -24.46
CA ARG A 76 16.91 6.56 -23.33
C ARG A 76 15.44 6.89 -23.60
N PHE A 77 15.12 7.69 -24.62
CA PHE A 77 13.75 8.10 -24.90
C PHE A 77 12.97 7.00 -25.64
N ASN A 78 11.83 6.60 -25.08
CA ASN A 78 10.95 5.62 -25.71
C ASN A 78 9.98 6.28 -26.70
N LYS A 79 10.36 6.27 -27.98
CA LYS A 79 9.57 6.80 -29.11
C LYS A 79 8.23 6.08 -29.33
N GLN A 80 8.07 4.86 -28.82
CA GLN A 80 6.87 4.05 -29.05
C GLN A 80 5.61 4.69 -28.44
N ILE A 81 5.74 5.37 -27.29
CA ILE A 81 4.62 6.03 -26.61
C ILE A 81 4.11 7.21 -27.44
N ASP A 82 5.02 8.02 -27.99
CA ASP A 82 4.69 9.10 -28.91
C ASP A 82 3.97 8.59 -30.17
N LEU A 83 4.50 7.52 -30.79
CA LEU A 83 3.90 6.90 -31.98
C LEU A 83 2.48 6.38 -31.74
N GLN A 84 2.22 5.80 -30.56
CA GLN A 84 0.92 5.27 -30.19
C GLN A 84 -0.09 6.37 -29.83
N THR A 85 0.37 7.45 -29.20
CA THR A 85 -0.50 8.54 -28.73
C THR A 85 -0.67 9.66 -29.76
N GLY A 86 0.16 9.67 -30.82
CA GLY A 86 0.24 10.78 -31.77
C GLY A 86 0.87 12.04 -31.18
N TYR A 87 1.38 11.98 -29.95
CA TYR A 87 2.07 13.09 -29.30
C TYR A 87 3.52 13.15 -29.77
N ARG A 88 4.07 14.36 -29.92
CA ARG A 88 5.47 14.56 -30.28
C ARG A 88 6.22 15.23 -29.15
N THR A 89 7.14 14.50 -28.55
CA THR A 89 8.07 14.99 -27.53
C THR A 89 9.34 15.52 -28.21
N ASN A 90 9.70 16.76 -27.91
CA ASN A 90 10.85 17.48 -28.45
C ASN A 90 11.86 17.78 -27.34
N SER A 91 11.60 18.75 -26.47
CA SER A 91 12.50 19.10 -25.36
C SER A 91 12.02 18.53 -24.04
N ILE A 92 12.95 18.10 -23.18
CA ILE A 92 12.66 17.50 -21.86
C ILE A 92 13.56 18.14 -20.80
N LEU A 93 12.97 18.54 -19.68
CA LEU A 93 13.69 18.85 -18.45
C LEU A 93 13.21 17.90 -17.36
N CYS A 94 14.13 17.08 -16.83
CA CYS A 94 13.82 16.04 -15.86
C CYS A 94 14.67 16.22 -14.60
N MET A 95 14.03 16.39 -13.45
CA MET A 95 14.66 16.72 -12.18
C MET A 95 14.32 15.70 -11.09
N PRO A 96 15.30 15.30 -10.26
CA PRO A 96 15.04 14.45 -9.12
C PRO A 96 14.27 15.23 -8.05
N VAL A 97 13.29 14.58 -7.45
CA VAL A 97 12.59 15.05 -6.25
C VAL A 97 13.11 14.23 -5.09
N SER A 98 13.99 14.85 -4.30
CA SER A 98 14.64 14.21 -3.15
C SER A 98 14.13 14.75 -1.83
N TYR A 99 14.08 13.86 -0.85
CA TYR A 99 13.88 14.20 0.55
C TYR A 99 14.93 13.46 1.40
N GLU A 100 15.60 14.17 2.32
CA GLU A 100 16.68 13.62 3.17
C GLU A 100 17.74 12.83 2.37
N GLY A 101 18.18 13.38 1.24
CA GLY A 101 19.17 12.73 0.37
C GLY A 101 18.68 11.51 -0.41
N THR A 102 17.41 11.13 -0.27
CA THR A 102 16.80 10.03 -1.02
C THR A 102 15.88 10.56 -2.11
N VAL A 103 16.09 10.11 -3.36
CA VAL A 103 15.14 10.38 -4.45
C VAL A 103 13.85 9.61 -4.19
N VAL A 104 12.75 10.35 -4.03
CA VAL A 104 11.40 9.82 -3.74
C VAL A 104 10.46 9.94 -4.94
N ALA A 105 10.76 10.84 -5.87
CA ALA A 105 10.05 11.02 -7.12
C ALA A 105 10.97 11.66 -8.17
N VAL A 106 10.49 11.76 -9.41
CA VAL A 106 11.15 12.48 -10.51
C VAL A 106 10.12 13.36 -11.18
N ALA A 107 10.42 14.65 -11.33
CA ALA A 107 9.55 15.61 -11.99
C ALA A 107 10.05 15.87 -13.41
N GLN A 108 9.17 15.84 -14.40
CA GLN A 108 9.51 15.97 -15.81
C GLN A 108 8.63 17.01 -16.49
N LEU A 109 9.27 18.01 -17.07
CA LEU A 109 8.67 18.97 -17.98
C LEU A 109 8.96 18.58 -19.42
N VAL A 110 7.98 18.75 -20.29
CA VAL A 110 8.07 18.38 -21.70
C VAL A 110 7.59 19.53 -22.58
N ASN A 111 8.30 19.72 -23.69
CA ASN A 111 8.03 20.69 -24.76
C ASN A 111 7.92 22.12 -24.23
N LYS A 112 9.07 22.76 -24.01
CA LYS A 112 9.10 24.20 -23.74
C LYS A 112 8.54 24.96 -24.94
N THR A 113 7.71 25.95 -24.65
CA THR A 113 7.20 26.93 -25.61
C THR A 113 7.90 28.26 -25.41
N ILE A 114 8.30 28.89 -26.50
CA ILE A 114 8.79 30.27 -26.52
C ILE A 114 7.84 31.13 -27.33
N PHE A 115 7.77 32.42 -27.00
CA PHE A 115 6.93 33.38 -27.71
C PHE A 115 7.83 34.42 -28.36
N ASP A 116 7.60 34.69 -29.64
CA ASP A 116 8.31 35.77 -30.33
C ASP A 116 7.75 37.15 -29.95
N LYS A 117 8.36 38.22 -30.48
CA LYS A 117 7.93 39.61 -30.22
C LYS A 117 6.52 39.91 -30.73
N ALA A 118 6.00 39.10 -31.66
CA ALA A 118 4.65 39.21 -32.19
C ALA A 118 3.64 38.34 -31.41
N GLY A 119 4.10 37.59 -30.41
CA GLY A 119 3.28 36.69 -29.60
C GLY A 119 3.06 35.31 -30.21
N ALA A 120 3.73 34.97 -31.32
CA ALA A 120 3.62 33.66 -31.93
C ALA A 120 4.40 32.63 -31.10
N ALA A 121 3.72 31.51 -30.78
CA ALA A 121 4.30 30.41 -30.03
C ALA A 121 5.13 29.48 -30.93
N GLY A 122 6.30 29.08 -30.46
CA GLY A 122 7.18 28.12 -31.14
C GLY A 122 7.89 27.17 -30.15
N PRO A 123 8.49 26.08 -30.66
CA PRO A 123 9.24 25.15 -29.84
C PRO A 123 10.50 25.82 -29.26
N GLY A 124 10.76 25.56 -27.98
CA GLY A 124 11.91 26.08 -27.25
C GLY A 124 12.72 25.00 -26.55
N MET A 125 13.92 25.39 -26.10
CA MET A 125 14.83 24.59 -25.29
C MET A 125 14.88 25.14 -23.87
N TYR A 126 15.01 24.27 -22.88
CA TYR A 126 15.13 24.71 -21.49
C TYR A 126 16.45 25.43 -21.24
N SER A 127 16.41 26.56 -20.55
CA SER A 127 17.60 27.31 -20.13
C SER A 127 18.06 26.88 -18.73
N GLU A 128 19.24 27.34 -18.31
CA GLU A 128 19.67 27.20 -16.91
C GLU A 128 18.75 27.98 -15.97
N GLU A 129 18.18 29.10 -16.43
CA GLU A 129 17.19 29.86 -15.66
C GLU A 129 15.91 29.03 -15.43
N ASP A 130 15.45 28.26 -16.42
CA ASP A 130 14.32 27.33 -16.24
C ASP A 130 14.61 26.27 -15.19
N ILE A 131 15.85 25.77 -15.15
CA ILE A 131 16.29 24.80 -14.15
C ILE A 131 16.24 25.43 -12.75
N GLU A 132 16.79 26.63 -12.58
CA GLU A 132 16.75 27.34 -11.29
C GLU A 132 15.33 27.68 -10.86
N MET A 133 14.45 28.08 -11.80
CA MET A 133 13.04 28.34 -11.51
C MET A 133 12.28 27.06 -11.11
N PHE A 134 12.64 25.91 -11.67
CA PHE A 134 11.93 24.66 -11.41
C PHE A 134 12.36 23.98 -10.10
N LYS A 135 13.62 24.19 -9.66
CA LYS A 135 14.18 23.61 -8.42
C LYS A 135 13.29 23.77 -7.18
N PRO A 136 12.76 24.96 -6.84
CA PRO A 136 11.89 25.13 -5.69
C PRO A 136 10.63 24.25 -5.74
N PHE A 137 10.04 24.08 -6.92
CA PHE A 137 8.85 23.23 -7.09
C PHE A 137 9.18 21.76 -6.86
N ALA A 138 10.32 21.29 -7.36
CA ALA A 138 10.80 19.94 -7.09
C ALA A 138 11.04 19.72 -5.59
N GLN A 139 11.62 20.69 -4.88
CA GLN A 139 11.81 20.63 -3.43
C GLN A 139 10.48 20.61 -2.66
N PHE A 140 9.54 21.49 -3.00
CA PHE A 140 8.22 21.53 -2.38
C PHE A 140 7.41 20.26 -2.65
N ALA A 141 7.53 19.67 -3.84
CA ALA A 141 6.94 18.37 -4.13
C ALA A 141 7.51 17.29 -3.19
N GLY A 142 8.82 17.27 -2.95
CA GLY A 142 9.45 16.32 -2.03
C GLY A 142 8.95 16.43 -0.60
N ILE A 143 8.85 17.66 -0.08
CA ILE A 143 8.32 17.93 1.27
C ILE A 143 6.84 17.54 1.36
N SER A 144 6.07 17.90 0.35
CA SER A 144 4.64 17.59 0.24
C SER A 144 4.38 16.09 0.27
N LEU A 145 5.09 15.33 -0.56
CA LEU A 145 5.01 13.87 -0.61
C LEU A 145 5.33 13.22 0.73
N ARG A 146 6.40 13.68 1.40
CA ARG A 146 6.73 13.20 2.74
C ARG A 146 5.59 13.46 3.71
N ASN A 147 5.10 14.70 3.76
CA ASN A 147 4.05 15.09 4.68
C ASN A 147 2.78 14.25 4.47
N CYS A 148 2.38 14.03 3.21
CA CYS A 148 1.27 13.15 2.86
C CYS A 148 1.49 11.72 3.36
N ARG A 149 2.67 11.13 3.11
CA ARG A 149 3.00 9.77 3.58
C ARG A 149 2.98 9.65 5.10
N THR A 150 3.60 10.59 5.81
CA THR A 150 3.58 10.63 7.28
C THR A 150 2.16 10.78 7.81
N TRP A 151 1.36 11.65 7.18
CA TRP A 151 -0.04 11.82 7.56
C TRP A 151 -0.87 10.55 7.36
N MET A 152 -0.69 9.85 6.22
CA MET A 152 -1.35 8.57 5.98
C MET A 152 -0.98 7.52 7.02
N GLN A 153 0.30 7.44 7.42
CA GLN A 153 0.74 6.54 8.49
C GLN A 153 0.08 6.89 9.83
N LEU A 154 0.02 8.17 10.19
CA LEU A 154 -0.65 8.64 11.41
C LEU A 154 -2.15 8.30 11.40
N LEU A 155 -2.83 8.47 10.26
CA LEU A 155 -4.24 8.10 10.12
C LEU A 155 -4.46 6.60 10.25
N ALA A 156 -3.59 5.78 9.63
CA ALA A 156 -3.65 4.32 9.77
C ALA A 156 -3.45 3.89 11.23
N GLN A 157 -2.52 4.53 11.94
CA GLN A 157 -2.29 4.28 13.37
C GLN A 157 -3.51 4.69 14.21
N LYS A 158 -4.05 5.89 13.99
CA LYS A 158 -5.27 6.34 14.70
C LYS A 158 -6.46 5.41 14.45
N ARG A 159 -6.61 4.85 13.25
CA ARG A 159 -7.65 3.87 12.94
C ARG A 159 -7.48 2.59 13.77
N LYS A 160 -6.24 2.10 13.89
CA LYS A 160 -5.91 0.94 14.74
C LYS A 160 -6.20 1.23 16.21
N ASP A 161 -5.80 2.38 16.73
CA ASP A 161 -6.03 2.78 18.12
C ASP A 161 -7.53 2.92 18.43
N ALA A 162 -8.31 3.49 17.51
CA ALA A 162 -9.75 3.61 17.65
C ALA A 162 -10.46 2.24 17.70
N LEU A 163 -10.01 1.30 16.87
CA LEU A 163 -10.52 -0.08 16.90
C LEU A 163 -10.16 -0.77 18.21
N TYR A 164 -8.91 -0.66 18.66
CA TYR A 164 -8.48 -1.21 19.95
C TYR A 164 -9.34 -0.68 21.11
N ARG A 165 -9.61 0.63 21.13
CA ARG A 165 -10.49 1.26 22.13
C ARG A 165 -11.91 0.70 22.07
N LYS A 166 -12.48 0.53 20.88
CA LYS A 166 -13.82 -0.06 20.67
C LYS A 166 -13.89 -1.48 21.21
N VAL A 167 -12.85 -2.29 21.00
CA VAL A 167 -12.78 -3.66 21.54
C VAL A 167 -12.77 -3.64 23.07
N LEU A 168 -11.95 -2.78 23.68
CA LEU A 168 -11.92 -2.62 25.14
C LEU A 168 -13.27 -2.17 25.72
N GLU A 169 -13.95 -1.21 25.07
CA GLU A 169 -15.28 -0.75 25.48
C GLU A 169 -16.31 -1.88 25.40
N ASN A 170 -16.29 -2.67 24.33
CA ASN A 170 -17.20 -3.81 24.18
C ASN A 170 -16.94 -4.88 25.24
N VAL A 171 -15.68 -5.18 25.55
CA VAL A 171 -15.30 -6.16 26.59
C VAL A 171 -15.69 -5.68 28.00
N THR A 172 -15.48 -4.40 28.30
CA THR A 172 -15.84 -3.83 29.61
C THR A 172 -17.35 -3.62 29.78
N GLY A 173 -18.07 -3.38 28.67
CA GLY A 173 -19.52 -3.25 28.64
C GLY A 173 -20.27 -4.59 28.63
N THR A 174 -19.61 -5.68 28.23
CA THR A 174 -20.18 -7.03 28.39
C THR A 174 -20.20 -7.40 29.87
N SER A 175 -21.35 -7.92 30.32
CA SER A 175 -21.45 -8.50 31.67
C SER A 175 -20.38 -9.57 31.85
N ILE A 176 -19.57 -9.45 32.90
CA ILE A 176 -18.48 -10.38 33.23
C ILE A 176 -18.99 -11.83 33.36
N ASN A 177 -20.29 -11.99 33.61
CA ASN A 177 -20.96 -13.30 33.71
C ASN A 177 -21.19 -14.00 32.36
N ASP A 178 -20.84 -13.38 31.24
CA ASP A 178 -20.99 -13.94 29.89
C ASP A 178 -19.64 -14.10 29.19
N GLY A 179 -18.80 -15.01 29.74
CA GLY A 179 -17.43 -15.25 29.27
C GLY A 179 -17.35 -15.61 27.78
N ASP A 180 -18.33 -16.34 27.25
CA ASP A 180 -18.40 -16.72 25.83
C ASP A 180 -18.51 -15.46 24.94
N LYS A 181 -19.34 -14.48 25.33
CA LYS A 181 -19.47 -13.21 24.60
C LYS A 181 -18.20 -12.36 24.70
N VAL A 182 -17.56 -12.31 25.86
CA VAL A 182 -16.30 -11.58 26.03
C VAL A 182 -15.23 -12.10 25.07
N VAL A 183 -15.05 -13.43 25.03
CA VAL A 183 -14.09 -14.09 24.13
C VAL A 183 -14.42 -13.80 22.67
N GLN A 184 -15.69 -13.86 22.28
CA GLN A 184 -16.11 -13.59 20.90
C GLN A 184 -15.80 -12.14 20.48
N VAL A 185 -16.07 -11.17 21.35
CA VAL A 185 -15.75 -9.74 21.12
C VAL A 185 -14.25 -9.54 20.97
N ILE A 186 -13.44 -10.19 21.80
CA ILE A 186 -11.97 -10.10 21.72
C ILE A 186 -11.49 -10.68 20.37
N CYS A 187 -11.95 -11.88 20.00
CA CYS A 187 -11.53 -12.53 18.75
C CYS A 187 -11.92 -11.71 17.52
N GLN A 188 -13.14 -11.16 17.47
CA GLN A 188 -13.58 -10.26 16.41
C GLN A 188 -12.72 -9.00 16.34
N GLY A 189 -12.39 -8.42 17.50
CA GLY A 189 -11.54 -7.26 17.61
C GLY A 189 -10.13 -7.47 17.08
N VAL A 190 -9.50 -8.60 17.44
CA VAL A 190 -8.17 -8.98 16.97
C VAL A 190 -8.17 -9.24 15.46
N LEU A 191 -9.21 -9.93 14.97
CA LEU A 191 -9.40 -10.20 13.53
C LEU A 191 -9.42 -8.90 12.73
N GLU A 192 -10.25 -7.93 13.14
CA GLU A 192 -10.34 -6.62 12.48
C GLU A 192 -9.05 -5.80 12.63
N TYR A 193 -8.35 -5.89 13.78
CA TYR A 193 -7.16 -5.10 14.07
C TYR A 193 -5.95 -5.53 13.25
N LEU A 194 -5.78 -6.85 13.11
CA LEU A 194 -4.72 -7.44 12.31
C LEU A 194 -5.09 -7.53 10.82
N GLY A 195 -6.36 -7.31 10.46
CA GLY A 195 -6.86 -7.51 9.10
C GLY A 195 -6.71 -8.97 8.67
N SER A 196 -6.89 -9.90 9.61
CA SER A 196 -6.77 -11.33 9.36
C SER A 196 -8.11 -11.90 8.90
N GLU A 197 -8.07 -12.97 8.11
CA GLU A 197 -9.28 -13.65 7.65
C GLU A 197 -9.89 -14.54 8.76
N TRP A 198 -9.07 -14.93 9.74
CA TRP A 198 -9.44 -15.87 10.78
C TRP A 198 -8.73 -15.55 12.12
N CYS A 199 -9.48 -15.61 13.22
CA CYS A 199 -8.97 -15.66 14.59
C CYS A 199 -9.62 -16.81 15.38
N SER A 200 -8.80 -17.60 16.11
CA SER A 200 -9.28 -18.63 17.04
C SER A 200 -8.60 -18.48 18.41
N LEU A 201 -9.38 -18.67 19.47
CA LEU A 201 -8.88 -18.75 20.85
C LEU A 201 -8.97 -20.19 21.34
N TYR A 202 -7.89 -20.66 21.96
CA TYR A 202 -7.79 -22.00 22.56
C TYR A 202 -7.58 -21.86 24.07
N ALA A 203 -8.32 -22.64 24.85
CA ALA A 203 -8.04 -22.88 26.27
C ALA A 203 -7.23 -24.15 26.43
N VAL A 204 -6.33 -24.18 27.40
CA VAL A 204 -5.58 -25.38 27.79
C VAL A 204 -6.33 -26.07 28.92
N ASP A 205 -6.63 -27.36 28.78
CA ASP A 205 -7.04 -28.23 29.88
C ASP A 205 -5.77 -28.84 30.52
N PRO A 206 -5.34 -28.36 31.69
CA PRO A 206 -4.09 -28.81 32.32
C PRO A 206 -4.18 -30.24 32.86
N GLU A 207 -5.37 -30.77 33.15
CA GLU A 207 -5.53 -32.13 33.67
C GLU A 207 -5.37 -33.16 32.55
N LYS A 208 -5.88 -32.82 31.36
CA LYS A 208 -5.82 -33.71 30.18
C LYS A 208 -4.66 -33.40 29.25
N ASN A 209 -3.97 -32.27 29.46
CA ASN A 209 -2.97 -31.73 28.54
C ASN A 209 -3.53 -31.58 27.10
N GLU A 210 -4.76 -31.10 27.00
CA GLU A 210 -5.50 -30.93 25.75
C GLU A 210 -5.78 -29.46 25.47
N LEU A 211 -5.90 -29.10 24.19
CA LEU A 211 -6.30 -27.78 23.76
C LEU A 211 -7.77 -27.81 23.33
N LEU A 212 -8.57 -26.94 23.91
CA LEU A 212 -10.00 -26.79 23.66
C LEU A 212 -10.26 -25.48 22.92
N VAL A 213 -10.94 -25.55 21.78
CA VAL A 213 -11.34 -24.34 21.04
C VAL A 213 -12.42 -23.61 21.83
N GLN A 214 -12.14 -22.40 22.29
CA GLN A 214 -13.11 -21.54 22.97
C GLN A 214 -13.91 -20.71 21.97
N CYS A 215 -13.25 -20.19 20.94
CA CYS A 215 -13.91 -19.37 19.93
C CYS A 215 -13.17 -19.45 18.60
N THR A 216 -13.91 -19.28 17.51
CA THR A 216 -13.40 -19.13 16.16
C THR A 216 -14.26 -18.11 15.44
N VAL A 217 -13.62 -17.08 14.89
CA VAL A 217 -14.26 -15.99 14.15
C VAL A 217 -13.61 -15.92 12.77
N LEU A 218 -14.45 -15.81 11.74
CA LEU A 218 -14.05 -15.70 10.33
C LEU A 218 -14.52 -14.36 9.78
N GLN A 219 -13.73 -13.77 8.89
CA GLN A 219 -14.13 -12.59 8.14
C GLN A 219 -15.24 -12.99 7.15
N GLN A 220 -16.43 -12.38 7.25
CA GLN A 220 -17.49 -12.61 6.28
C GLN A 220 -17.15 -11.90 4.97
N HIS A 221 -16.88 -12.65 3.90
CA HIS A 221 -16.94 -12.12 2.55
C HIS A 221 -18.41 -12.07 2.11
N GLU A 222 -18.93 -10.90 1.72
CA GLU A 222 -20.31 -10.68 1.27
C GLU A 222 -20.69 -11.43 -0.04
N SER A 223 -19.81 -12.26 -0.58
CA SER A 223 -20.04 -13.06 -1.78
C SER A 223 -20.06 -14.53 -1.40
N GLU A 224 -21.23 -15.18 -1.58
CA GLU A 224 -21.58 -16.58 -1.24
C GLU A 224 -22.26 -16.79 0.13
N ILE A 225 -23.49 -16.27 0.27
CA ILE A 225 -24.45 -16.86 1.22
C ILE A 225 -25.60 -17.48 0.39
N PRO A 226 -25.69 -18.81 0.29
CA PRO A 226 -26.92 -19.46 -0.15
C PRO A 226 -28.06 -19.04 0.78
N GLU A 227 -29.19 -18.57 0.22
CA GLU A 227 -30.33 -17.98 0.95
C GLU A 227 -30.89 -18.85 2.10
N GLU A 228 -30.57 -20.16 2.14
CA GLU A 228 -30.94 -21.06 3.22
C GLU A 228 -30.24 -20.76 4.56
N LEU A 229 -29.08 -20.09 4.59
CA LEU A 229 -28.41 -19.69 5.85
C LEU A 229 -28.81 -18.29 6.35
N ALA A 230 -29.45 -17.47 5.51
CA ALA A 230 -29.76 -16.07 5.83
C ALA A 230 -30.98 -15.89 6.76
N ARG A 231 -31.72 -16.97 7.07
CA ARG A 231 -32.87 -16.95 7.98
C ARG A 231 -32.56 -17.60 9.32
N LYS A 232 -31.79 -16.89 10.14
CA LYS A 232 -31.93 -16.79 11.61
C LYS A 232 -30.70 -16.03 12.13
N GLY A 233 -30.90 -15.06 13.01
CA GLY A 233 -29.85 -14.55 13.90
C GLY A 233 -29.38 -15.65 14.84
N SER A 234 -28.63 -16.61 14.30
CA SER A 234 -28.41 -17.90 14.93
C SER A 234 -27.04 -17.92 15.59
N LEU A 235 -27.08 -18.12 16.90
CA LEU A 235 -26.02 -18.73 17.70
C LEU A 235 -25.29 -19.79 16.86
N VAL A 236 -23.98 -19.59 16.65
CA VAL A 236 -23.12 -20.67 16.17
C VAL A 236 -23.06 -21.71 17.29
N PRO A 237 -23.33 -23.00 17.03
CA PRO A 237 -23.47 -24.01 18.06
C PRO A 237 -22.15 -24.24 18.83
N LYS A 238 -22.24 -24.71 20.08
CA LYS A 238 -21.14 -25.17 20.97
C LYS A 238 -20.31 -26.34 20.41
N GLN A 239 -20.44 -26.65 19.13
CA GLN A 239 -19.60 -27.57 18.38
C GLN A 239 -19.04 -26.77 17.22
N GLY A 240 -17.76 -26.39 17.33
CA GLY A 240 -17.03 -25.67 16.29
C GLY A 240 -17.03 -26.43 14.95
N PRO A 241 -16.53 -25.82 13.86
CA PRO A 241 -16.43 -26.50 12.58
C PRO A 241 -15.67 -27.82 12.76
N LYS A 242 -16.23 -28.91 12.20
CA LYS A 242 -15.60 -30.23 12.15
C LYS A 242 -14.16 -30.07 11.67
N GLU A 243 -13.22 -30.38 12.56
CA GLU A 243 -11.76 -30.46 12.36
C GLU A 243 -11.10 -29.21 11.76
N LEU A 244 -10.59 -28.34 12.64
CA LEU A 244 -9.52 -27.39 12.30
C LEU A 244 -8.38 -28.11 11.55
N PRO A 245 -7.77 -27.49 10.52
CA PRO A 245 -6.62 -28.04 9.81
C PRO A 245 -5.54 -28.53 10.78
N PRO A 246 -4.97 -29.75 10.59
CA PRO A 246 -3.97 -30.33 11.48
C PRO A 246 -2.76 -29.42 11.72
N GLY A 247 -2.37 -28.63 10.72
CA GLY A 247 -1.29 -27.66 10.84
C GLY A 247 -1.56 -26.56 11.87
N LEU A 248 -2.79 -26.04 11.97
CA LEU A 248 -3.13 -25.03 12.97
C LEU A 248 -3.10 -25.60 14.40
N TRP A 249 -3.55 -26.85 14.57
CA TRP A 249 -3.39 -27.57 15.84
C TRP A 249 -1.92 -27.76 16.22
N ALA A 250 -1.09 -28.16 15.27
CA ALA A 250 0.34 -28.35 15.49
C ALA A 250 1.02 -27.04 15.91
N VAL A 251 0.67 -25.91 15.28
CA VAL A 251 1.19 -24.59 15.65
C VAL A 251 0.73 -24.18 17.04
N ALA A 252 -0.56 -24.30 17.36
CA ALA A 252 -1.08 -23.93 18.68
C ALA A 252 -0.44 -24.76 19.81
N ARG A 253 -0.24 -26.06 19.58
CA ARG A 253 0.44 -26.96 20.53
C ARG A 253 1.91 -26.61 20.70
N ASP A 254 2.61 -26.29 19.62
CA ASP A 254 4.01 -25.86 19.66
C ASP A 254 4.19 -24.57 20.48
N VAL A 255 3.30 -23.60 20.28
CA VAL A 255 3.27 -22.32 21.00
C VAL A 255 3.08 -22.54 22.50
N VAL A 256 2.11 -23.37 22.89
CA VAL A 256 1.84 -23.73 24.30
C VAL A 256 3.01 -24.47 24.93
N ASN A 257 3.58 -25.45 24.25
CA ASN A 257 4.72 -26.23 24.75
C ASN A 257 5.98 -25.38 24.94
N ARG A 258 6.22 -24.40 24.05
CA ARG A 258 7.39 -23.51 24.12
C ARG A 258 7.17 -22.31 25.04
N GLY A 259 5.93 -21.95 25.36
CA GLY A 259 5.60 -20.70 26.03
C GLY A 259 5.96 -19.47 25.18
N ALA A 260 6.03 -19.60 23.85
CA ALA A 260 6.57 -18.58 22.96
C ALA A 260 5.70 -18.40 21.71
N THR A 261 5.56 -17.14 21.29
CA THR A 261 4.86 -16.77 20.05
C THR A 261 5.54 -17.38 18.83
N VAL A 262 4.73 -17.92 17.92
CA VAL A 262 5.16 -18.42 16.61
C VAL A 262 4.55 -17.56 15.51
N ASN A 263 5.39 -17.07 14.60
CA ASN A 263 4.99 -16.30 13.43
C ASN A 263 5.48 -16.98 12.15
N ILE A 264 4.55 -17.53 11.37
CA ILE A 264 4.80 -18.21 10.11
C ILE A 264 4.39 -17.25 8.99
N LEU A 265 5.39 -16.75 8.26
CA LEU A 265 5.18 -15.80 7.16
C LEU A 265 4.72 -16.49 5.87
N ASP A 266 5.02 -17.77 5.71
CA ASP A 266 4.68 -18.58 4.54
C ASP A 266 4.39 -20.02 4.98
N ALA A 267 3.12 -20.35 5.18
CA ALA A 267 2.69 -21.65 5.67
C ALA A 267 2.89 -22.76 4.63
N SER A 268 3.04 -22.45 3.34
CA SER A 268 3.34 -23.45 2.30
C SER A 268 4.73 -24.09 2.47
N LYS A 269 5.64 -23.40 3.15
CA LYS A 269 7.01 -23.84 3.42
C LYS A 269 7.18 -24.47 4.81
N ASP A 270 6.14 -24.49 5.62
CA ASP A 270 6.20 -25.00 6.98
C ASP A 270 5.79 -26.47 7.00
N GLU A 271 6.65 -27.33 7.57
CA GLU A 271 6.44 -28.78 7.64
C GLU A 271 5.13 -29.17 8.35
N ARG A 272 4.61 -28.31 9.23
CA ARG A 272 3.32 -28.56 9.92
C ARG A 272 2.13 -28.53 8.97
N PHE A 273 2.29 -27.99 7.75
CA PHE A 273 1.24 -27.87 6.73
C PHE A 273 1.48 -28.77 5.51
N SER A 274 2.51 -29.65 5.53
CA SER A 274 2.94 -30.46 4.37
C SER A 274 2.01 -31.60 3.96
N GLY A 275 0.89 -31.82 4.67
CA GLY A 275 -0.12 -32.85 4.39
C GLY A 275 -1.32 -32.39 3.53
N GLY A 276 -1.29 -31.14 3.06
CA GLY A 276 -2.34 -30.53 2.25
C GLY A 276 -2.92 -29.28 2.92
N THR A 277 -2.90 -28.16 2.19
CA THR A 277 -3.65 -26.93 2.51
C THR A 277 -5.14 -27.05 2.17
N GLY A 278 -5.57 -28.23 1.70
CA GLY A 278 -6.94 -28.59 1.34
C GLY A 278 -7.86 -28.65 2.56
N SER A 279 -8.12 -27.48 3.13
CA SER A 279 -9.18 -27.25 4.09
C SER A 279 -10.45 -26.89 3.32
N PRO A 280 -11.66 -27.23 3.81
CA PRO A 280 -12.90 -26.59 3.35
C PRO A 280 -12.89 -25.05 3.52
N MET A 281 -11.84 -24.47 4.11
CA MET A 281 -11.66 -23.04 4.38
C MET A 281 -10.61 -22.33 3.51
N GLY A 282 -10.07 -22.97 2.45
CA GLY A 282 -9.11 -22.34 1.53
C GLY A 282 -7.63 -22.44 1.94
N GLU A 283 -6.76 -21.75 1.20
CA GLU A 283 -5.30 -21.82 1.34
C GLU A 283 -4.78 -20.94 2.49
N ILE A 284 -4.19 -21.56 3.51
CA ILE A 284 -3.54 -20.83 4.62
C ILE A 284 -2.19 -20.29 4.14
N ARG A 285 -2.01 -18.97 4.14
CA ARG A 285 -0.77 -18.31 3.70
C ARG A 285 0.18 -17.96 4.84
N SER A 286 -0.34 -17.48 5.95
CA SER A 286 0.44 -17.04 7.10
C SER A 286 -0.31 -17.30 8.40
N VAL A 287 0.42 -17.56 9.49
CA VAL A 287 -0.17 -17.86 10.81
C VAL A 287 0.60 -17.15 11.91
N LEU A 288 -0.11 -16.41 12.77
CA LEU A 288 0.40 -15.87 14.01
C LEU A 288 -0.32 -16.54 15.18
N SER A 289 0.42 -17.19 16.07
CA SER A 289 -0.12 -17.85 17.25
C SER A 289 0.67 -17.44 18.49
N VAL A 290 -0.05 -17.04 19.54
CA VAL A 290 0.48 -16.38 20.74
C VAL A 290 -0.03 -17.11 21.98
N VAL A 291 0.85 -17.38 22.95
CA VAL A 291 0.43 -17.83 24.29
C VAL A 291 -0.08 -16.63 25.07
N ILE A 292 -1.24 -16.80 25.70
CA ILE A 292 -1.79 -15.83 26.65
C ILE A 292 -1.57 -16.42 28.04
N ASN A 293 -0.79 -15.72 28.87
CA ASN A 293 -0.53 -16.08 30.28
C ASN A 293 -1.46 -15.33 31.22
#